data_AF-A0AA46T8F0-F1
#
_entry.id   AF-A0AA46T8F0-F1
#
_cell.length_a   1.000
_cell.length_b   1.000
_cell.length_c   1.000
_cell.angle_alpha   90.00
_cell.angle_beta   90.00
_cell.angle_gamma   90.00
#
_symmetry.space_group_name_H-M   'P 1'
#
loop_
_entity.id
_entity.type
_entity.pdbx_description
1 polymer ?
#
loop_
_entity_poly.entity_id
_entity_poly.type
_entity_poly.pdbx_seq_one_letter_code
_entity_poly.pdbx_strand_id
1 'polypeptide(L)'
;MTNTTLRRGLAAVALIATVGFTFNTSKVEEGCHGFVPENSMYIPVGLFQTGGITQDQFMMVMDRIEKIYTPEIEAAGDKLKINRLWTDGTVNASAQRSGNTRILNMYGGLARHKTIGVEGMALVACHEMGHHNAGAPKIDSWYGGAWASNEGASDYFASLKCLRLFFAQDDNAAIVAGLTIDPVAKTACEAQYREVNDQLICQRISEAGQQVANLFMDLSKDKVAPKFDTPDKTVVRRTDDSHPKTQCRLDTYFQGALCPVAINDRLSDTDYKQGSCYAPRDAVGTRPLCWFYPGK
;
A
#
# COMPACT_ATOMS: atom_id res chain seq x y z
N MET A 1 -46.40 35.07 -76.81
CA MET A 1 -46.37 34.10 -75.69
C MET A 1 -44.92 33.74 -75.45
N THR A 2 -44.26 34.47 -74.57
CA THR A 2 -42.82 34.37 -74.27
C THR A 2 -42.62 33.53 -73.02
N ASN A 3 -42.01 32.36 -73.16
CA ASN A 3 -41.72 31.44 -72.07
C ASN A 3 -40.41 31.83 -71.36
N THR A 4 -40.53 32.05 -70.06
CA THR A 4 -39.47 32.31 -69.08
C THR A 4 -38.65 31.04 -68.80
N THR A 5 -37.33 31.14 -68.96
CA THR A 5 -36.36 30.12 -68.58
C THR A 5 -35.94 30.29 -67.12
N LEU A 6 -36.19 29.27 -66.30
CA LEU A 6 -35.83 29.23 -64.87
C LEU A 6 -34.40 28.70 -64.72
N ARG A 7 -33.48 29.56 -64.24
CA ARG A 7 -32.12 29.18 -63.83
C ARG A 7 -32.16 28.34 -62.55
N ARG A 8 -31.57 27.15 -62.55
CA ARG A 8 -31.18 26.41 -61.33
C ARG A 8 -29.67 26.50 -61.16
N GLY A 9 -29.23 27.21 -60.11
CA GLY A 9 -27.83 27.23 -59.68
C GLY A 9 -27.51 25.97 -58.86
N LEU A 10 -26.40 25.31 -59.20
CA LEU A 10 -25.78 24.27 -58.40
C LEU A 10 -24.91 24.91 -57.32
N ALA A 11 -25.25 24.70 -56.05
CA ALA A 11 -24.38 25.01 -54.93
C ALA A 11 -23.48 23.79 -54.66
N ALA A 12 -22.17 23.94 -54.86
CA ALA A 12 -21.18 22.94 -54.47
C ALA A 12 -20.83 23.14 -52.98
N VAL A 13 -21.15 22.15 -52.15
CA VAL A 13 -20.73 22.11 -50.74
C VAL A 13 -19.40 21.37 -50.67
N ALA A 14 -18.32 22.07 -50.35
CA ALA A 14 -17.02 21.47 -50.07
C ALA A 14 -17.01 20.94 -48.62
N LEU A 15 -16.94 19.62 -48.46
CA LEU A 15 -16.72 18.98 -47.16
C LEU A 15 -15.23 19.07 -46.81
N ILE A 16 -14.89 19.89 -45.81
CA ILE A 16 -13.55 19.91 -45.23
C ILE A 16 -13.51 18.79 -44.18
N ALA A 17 -12.81 17.69 -44.49
CA ALA A 17 -12.51 16.64 -43.52
C ALA A 17 -11.43 17.15 -42.56
N THR A 18 -11.83 17.59 -41.36
CA THR A 18 -10.89 17.86 -40.27
C THR A 18 -10.42 16.52 -39.70
N VAL A 19 -9.17 16.16 -39.99
CA VAL A 19 -8.48 15.08 -39.31
C VAL A 19 -8.24 15.53 -37.86
N GLY A 20 -9.15 15.16 -36.96
CA GLY A 20 -8.98 15.36 -35.54
C GLY A 20 -7.88 14.43 -35.02
N PHE A 21 -6.70 14.97 -34.75
CA PHE A 21 -5.72 14.30 -33.90
C PHE A 21 -6.28 14.22 -32.48
N THR A 22 -6.82 13.06 -32.10
CA THR A 22 -7.11 12.76 -30.71
C THR A 22 -5.80 12.49 -29.99
N PHE A 23 -5.29 13.49 -29.28
CA PHE A 23 -4.25 13.26 -28.28
C PHE A 23 -4.88 12.43 -27.15
N ASN A 24 -4.61 11.11 -27.14
CA ASN A 24 -4.90 10.26 -26.00
C ASN A 24 -3.92 10.61 -24.87
N THR A 25 -4.24 11.65 -24.09
CA THR A 25 -3.57 11.87 -22.81
C THR A 25 -4.07 10.79 -21.86
N SER A 26 -3.24 9.79 -21.57
CA SER A 26 -3.52 8.80 -20.53
C SER A 26 -3.74 9.53 -19.20
N LYS A 27 -4.98 9.53 -18.70
CA LYS A 27 -5.30 10.11 -17.39
C LYS A 27 -4.51 9.35 -16.32
N VAL A 28 -3.83 10.10 -15.45
CA VAL A 28 -3.22 9.56 -14.23
C VAL A 28 -4.32 9.56 -13.18
N GLU A 29 -4.68 8.37 -12.70
CA GLU A 29 -5.61 8.20 -11.60
C GLU A 29 -4.80 8.01 -10.32
N GLU A 30 -4.88 9.00 -9.43
CA GLU A 30 -4.32 8.89 -8.09
C GLU A 30 -5.27 8.04 -7.25
N GLY A 31 -4.77 6.90 -6.76
CA GLY A 31 -5.57 5.97 -5.94
C GLY A 31 -5.63 6.42 -4.47
N CYS A 32 -4.59 7.10 -4.00
CA CYS A 32 -4.50 7.71 -2.68
C CYS A 32 -3.55 8.93 -2.72
N HIS A 33 -3.88 9.99 -1.97
CA HIS A 33 -3.08 11.21 -1.85
C HIS A 33 -1.73 11.02 -1.10
N GLY A 34 -1.53 9.87 -0.44
CA GLY A 34 -0.26 9.44 0.12
C GLY A 34 -0.40 8.48 1.30
N PHE A 35 0.68 7.77 1.63
CA PHE A 35 0.78 6.81 2.74
C PHE A 35 0.37 7.39 4.10
N VAL A 36 0.91 8.57 4.41
CA VAL A 36 0.56 9.36 5.60
C VAL A 36 -0.33 10.52 5.16
N PRO A 37 -1.19 11.03 6.06
CA PRO A 37 -1.91 12.27 5.83
C PRO A 37 -0.97 13.39 5.38
N GLU A 38 -1.51 14.35 4.61
CA GLU A 38 -0.78 15.55 4.20
C GLU A 38 -0.11 16.19 5.42
N ASN A 39 1.19 16.42 5.30
CA ASN A 39 2.00 16.96 6.38
C ASN A 39 3.12 17.83 5.80
N SER A 40 3.67 18.71 6.63
CA SER A 40 4.74 19.63 6.25
C SER A 40 6.14 19.13 6.62
N MET A 41 6.28 17.87 7.06
CA MET A 41 7.57 17.34 7.46
C MET A 41 8.44 17.11 6.22
N TYR A 42 9.65 17.67 6.27
CA TYR A 42 10.61 17.59 5.18
C TYR A 42 12.01 17.31 5.73
N ILE A 43 12.61 16.19 5.34
CA ILE A 43 13.92 15.72 5.82
C ILE A 43 14.88 15.66 4.62
N PRO A 44 15.70 16.70 4.38
CA PRO A 44 16.61 16.76 3.23
C PRO A 44 17.79 15.78 3.37
N VAL A 45 18.50 15.57 2.26
CA VAL A 45 19.79 14.87 2.27
C VAL A 45 20.81 15.67 3.11
N GLY A 46 21.69 14.96 3.82
CA GLY A 46 22.77 15.56 4.59
C GLY A 46 22.37 16.09 5.96
N LEU A 47 21.08 16.06 6.33
CA LEU A 47 20.67 16.28 7.71
C LEU A 47 21.08 15.06 8.54
N PHE A 48 22.07 15.23 9.42
CA PHE A 48 22.45 14.22 10.41
C PHE A 48 21.35 14.11 11.47
N GLN A 49 20.38 13.23 11.23
CA GLN A 49 19.46 12.74 12.25
C GLN A 49 19.97 11.38 12.76
N THR A 50 19.83 11.12 14.06
CA THR A 50 20.03 9.77 14.60
C THR A 50 18.83 8.92 14.17
N GLY A 51 18.98 8.11 13.12
CA GLY A 51 17.96 7.15 12.65
C GLY A 51 17.74 7.23 11.13
N GLY A 52 16.73 6.50 10.64
CA GLY A 52 16.51 6.31 9.21
C GLY A 52 17.37 5.19 8.60
N ILE A 53 17.32 5.08 7.28
CA ILE A 53 18.12 4.16 6.47
C ILE A 53 19.06 4.90 5.51
N THR A 54 20.13 4.23 5.13
CA THR A 54 21.06 4.70 4.09
C THR A 54 20.43 4.67 2.70
N GLN A 55 21.03 5.37 1.73
CA GLN A 55 20.61 5.32 0.33
C GLN A 55 20.68 3.88 -0.21
N ASP A 56 21.73 3.14 0.12
CA ASP A 56 21.90 1.76 -0.35
C ASP A 56 20.79 0.84 0.19
N GLN A 57 20.43 1.00 1.47
CA GLN A 57 19.29 0.29 2.04
C GLN A 57 17.96 0.69 1.39
N PHE A 58 17.76 1.98 1.10
CA PHE A 58 16.58 2.45 0.38
C PHE A 58 16.48 1.82 -1.01
N MET A 59 17.56 1.83 -1.78
CA MET A 59 17.60 1.21 -3.11
C MET A 59 17.36 -0.30 -3.02
N MET A 60 18.00 -0.98 -2.06
CA MET A 60 17.83 -2.42 -1.84
C MET A 60 16.36 -2.81 -1.58
N VAL A 61 15.63 -2.02 -0.77
CA VAL A 61 14.19 -2.27 -0.56
C VAL A 61 13.43 -2.16 -1.88
N MET A 62 13.67 -1.10 -2.65
CA MET A 62 12.95 -0.90 -3.93
C MET A 62 13.28 -1.97 -4.96
N ASP A 63 14.55 -2.35 -5.08
CA ASP A 63 15.00 -3.40 -6.00
C ASP A 63 14.35 -4.74 -5.66
N ARG A 64 14.21 -5.04 -4.37
CA ARG A 64 13.56 -6.27 -3.93
C ARG A 64 12.05 -6.25 -4.19
N ILE A 65 11.36 -5.14 -3.92
CA ILE A 65 9.93 -5.00 -4.26
C ILE A 65 9.71 -5.14 -5.76
N GLU A 66 10.53 -4.47 -6.58
CA GLU A 66 10.47 -4.58 -8.04
C GLU A 66 10.68 -6.03 -8.49
N LYS A 67 11.69 -6.72 -7.94
CA LYS A 67 11.96 -8.14 -8.25
C LYS A 67 10.80 -9.05 -7.89
N ILE A 68 10.14 -8.83 -6.75
CA ILE A 68 9.03 -9.68 -6.28
C ILE A 68 7.80 -9.51 -7.18
N TYR A 69 7.43 -8.26 -7.51
CA TYR A 69 6.13 -7.98 -8.12
C TYR A 69 6.13 -7.79 -9.62
N THR A 70 7.27 -7.46 -10.24
CA THR A 70 7.34 -7.29 -11.71
C THR A 70 6.80 -8.49 -12.47
N PRO A 71 7.19 -9.76 -12.16
CA PRO A 71 6.70 -10.90 -12.91
C PRO A 71 5.18 -11.09 -12.85
N GLU A 72 4.58 -10.87 -11.68
CA GLU A 72 3.12 -11.00 -11.50
C GLU A 72 2.36 -9.87 -12.22
N ILE A 73 2.87 -8.65 -12.12
CA ILE A 73 2.27 -7.46 -12.75
C ILE A 73 2.34 -7.56 -14.28
N GLU A 74 3.48 -8.00 -14.83
CA GLU A 74 3.65 -8.21 -16.26
C GLU A 74 2.77 -9.37 -16.79
N ALA A 75 2.64 -10.45 -16.01
CA ALA A 75 1.73 -11.54 -16.34
C ALA A 75 0.25 -11.09 -16.40
N ALA A 76 -0.11 -10.01 -15.67
CA ALA A 76 -1.43 -9.38 -15.74
C ALA A 76 -1.57 -8.36 -16.88
N GLY A 77 -0.53 -8.14 -17.70
CA GLY A 77 -0.51 -7.17 -18.80
C GLY A 77 -0.22 -5.72 -18.39
N ASP A 78 0.15 -5.51 -17.13
CA ASP A 78 0.54 -4.21 -16.57
C ASP A 78 2.07 -4.04 -16.55
N LYS A 79 2.54 -2.84 -16.23
CA LYS A 79 3.94 -2.51 -15.96
C LYS A 79 4.09 -1.94 -14.57
N LEU A 80 5.13 -2.35 -13.85
CA LEU A 80 5.51 -1.74 -12.59
C LEU A 80 6.50 -0.60 -12.85
N LYS A 81 6.30 0.55 -12.19
CA LYS A 81 7.26 1.65 -12.15
C LYS A 81 7.45 2.10 -10.70
N ILE A 82 8.67 2.00 -10.18
CA ILE A 82 9.02 2.56 -8.87
C ILE A 82 9.85 3.82 -9.06
N ASN A 83 9.28 4.98 -8.72
CA ASN A 83 10.00 6.25 -8.65
C ASN A 83 10.78 6.28 -7.32
N ARG A 84 12.10 6.03 -7.42
CA ARG A 84 13.06 6.00 -6.30
C ARG A 84 13.53 7.43 -5.96
N LEU A 85 12.73 8.21 -5.25
CA LEU A 85 12.93 9.66 -5.06
C LEU A 85 13.82 9.99 -3.84
N TRP A 86 15.03 9.43 -3.79
CA TRP A 86 15.94 9.56 -2.64
C TRP A 86 16.25 11.02 -2.26
N THR A 87 16.49 11.91 -3.22
CA THR A 87 16.84 13.31 -2.95
C THR A 87 15.65 14.16 -2.52
N ASP A 88 14.42 13.65 -2.70
CA ASP A 88 13.21 14.33 -2.25
C ASP A 88 13.07 14.17 -0.73
N GLY A 89 12.96 15.28 -0.02
CA GLY A 89 12.83 15.32 1.44
C GLY A 89 11.41 15.10 1.95
N THR A 90 10.42 14.88 1.08
CA THR A 90 9.04 14.63 1.50
C THR A 90 8.94 13.38 2.40
N VAL A 91 8.24 13.49 3.53
CA VAL A 91 7.92 12.36 4.41
C VAL A 91 6.56 11.79 4.00
N ASN A 92 6.56 11.02 2.92
CA ASN A 92 5.39 10.29 2.43
C ASN A 92 5.80 9.13 1.49
N ALA A 93 4.81 8.43 0.96
CA ALA A 93 4.87 7.58 -0.24
C ALA A 93 3.51 7.67 -0.97
N SER A 94 3.39 7.22 -2.21
CA SER A 94 2.08 7.13 -2.86
C SER A 94 2.00 6.09 -3.98
N ALA A 95 0.78 5.61 -4.23
CA ALA A 95 0.44 4.71 -5.32
C ALA A 95 -0.46 5.41 -6.36
N GLN A 96 -0.10 5.26 -7.63
CA GLN A 96 -0.81 5.87 -8.75
C GLN A 96 -0.97 4.86 -9.89
N ARG A 97 -2.00 5.05 -10.71
CA ARG A 97 -2.22 4.25 -11.91
C ARG A 97 -2.28 5.16 -13.13
N SER A 98 -1.53 4.82 -14.18
CA SER A 98 -1.58 5.51 -15.47
C SER A 98 -1.67 4.49 -16.59
N GLY A 99 -2.85 4.36 -17.18
CA GLY A 99 -3.13 3.27 -18.13
C GLY A 99 -2.86 1.90 -17.51
N ASN A 100 -1.97 1.12 -18.14
CA ASN A 100 -1.51 -0.17 -17.64
C ASN A 100 -0.24 -0.07 -16.76
N THR A 101 0.16 1.12 -16.33
CA THR A 101 1.32 1.31 -15.45
C THR A 101 0.86 1.49 -14.00
N ARG A 102 1.35 0.62 -13.11
CA ARG A 102 1.25 0.72 -11.65
C ARG A 102 2.48 1.46 -11.13
N ILE A 103 2.28 2.58 -10.45
CA ILE A 103 3.35 3.52 -10.10
C ILE A 103 3.43 3.63 -8.58
N LEU A 104 4.62 3.39 -8.03
CA LEU A 104 4.96 3.68 -6.64
C LEU A 104 5.89 4.90 -6.60
N ASN A 105 5.57 5.87 -5.74
CA ASN A 105 6.44 7.01 -5.43
C ASN A 105 6.99 6.85 -4.02
N MET A 106 8.30 6.64 -3.91
CA MET A 106 8.96 6.40 -2.63
C MET A 106 9.93 7.55 -2.36
N TYR A 107 9.63 8.38 -1.37
CA TYR A 107 10.36 9.61 -1.08
C TYR A 107 11.45 9.40 -0.03
N GLY A 108 12.61 10.03 -0.22
CA GLY A 108 13.74 9.87 0.67
C GLY A 108 13.55 10.50 2.06
N GLY A 109 12.66 11.48 2.21
CA GLY A 109 12.34 12.07 3.51
C GLY A 109 11.81 11.04 4.48
N LEU A 110 10.90 10.18 4.01
CA LEU A 110 10.40 9.03 4.76
C LEU A 110 11.54 8.09 5.18
N ALA A 111 12.46 7.80 4.26
CA ALA A 111 13.61 6.92 4.51
C ALA A 111 14.55 7.47 5.59
N ARG A 112 14.58 8.79 5.77
CA ARG A 112 15.42 9.46 6.77
C ARG A 112 14.68 9.75 8.08
N HIS A 113 13.42 9.36 8.20
CA HIS A 113 12.69 9.53 9.45
C HIS A 113 13.27 8.61 10.53
N LYS A 114 13.52 9.15 11.73
CA LYS A 114 14.23 8.45 12.83
C LYS A 114 13.59 7.13 13.27
N THR A 115 12.28 6.98 13.07
CA THR A 115 11.53 5.77 13.43
C THR A 115 11.53 4.69 12.34
N ILE A 116 12.03 5.00 11.15
CA ILE A 116 11.97 4.12 9.98
C ILE A 116 13.33 3.43 9.77
N GLY A 117 13.33 2.11 9.92
CA GLY A 117 14.39 1.21 9.49
C GLY A 117 14.07 0.53 8.16
N VAL A 118 14.80 -0.54 7.83
CA VAL A 118 14.59 -1.33 6.61
C VAL A 118 13.21 -1.99 6.64
N GLU A 119 12.82 -2.52 7.79
CA GLU A 119 11.53 -3.14 8.06
C GLU A 119 10.39 -2.16 7.79
N GLY A 120 10.43 -0.98 8.40
CA GLY A 120 9.42 0.07 8.19
C GLY A 120 9.36 0.55 6.75
N MET A 121 10.49 0.77 6.09
CA MET A 121 10.51 1.18 4.67
C MET A 121 9.92 0.11 3.74
N ALA A 122 10.24 -1.17 4.00
CA ALA A 122 9.66 -2.29 3.26
C ALA A 122 8.14 -2.36 3.48
N LEU A 123 7.67 -2.10 4.69
CA LEU A 123 6.23 -2.06 4.99
C LEU A 123 5.53 -0.97 4.19
N VAL A 124 6.09 0.25 4.13
CA VAL A 124 5.48 1.34 3.35
C VAL A 124 5.44 0.99 1.86
N ALA A 125 6.53 0.48 1.28
CA ALA A 125 6.53 0.06 -0.12
C ALA A 125 5.51 -1.07 -0.39
N CYS A 126 5.37 -1.99 0.56
CA CYS A 126 4.37 -3.06 0.54
C CYS A 126 2.93 -2.55 0.67
N HIS A 127 2.71 -1.49 1.44
CA HIS A 127 1.42 -0.80 1.51
C HIS A 127 1.06 -0.18 0.17
N GLU A 128 1.99 0.56 -0.47
CA GLU A 128 1.74 1.16 -1.79
C GLU A 128 1.45 0.09 -2.85
N MET A 129 2.16 -1.04 -2.79
CA MET A 129 1.83 -2.21 -3.61
C MET A 129 0.44 -2.78 -3.26
N GLY A 130 0.04 -2.71 -1.99
CA GLY A 130 -1.28 -3.11 -1.50
C GLY A 130 -2.42 -2.38 -2.18
N HIS A 131 -2.29 -1.09 -2.49
CA HIS A 131 -3.33 -0.40 -3.26
C HIS A 131 -3.58 -1.08 -4.62
N HIS A 132 -2.55 -1.65 -5.23
CA HIS A 132 -2.68 -2.35 -6.51
C HIS A 132 -3.11 -3.82 -6.40
N ASN A 133 -2.82 -4.49 -5.28
CA ASN A 133 -2.83 -5.96 -5.19
C ASN A 133 -3.60 -6.54 -3.98
N ALA A 134 -4.08 -5.72 -3.04
CA ALA A 134 -4.74 -6.21 -1.82
C ALA A 134 -6.19 -6.70 -2.04
N GLY A 135 -6.79 -6.41 -3.19
CA GLY A 135 -8.16 -6.80 -3.51
C GLY A 135 -9.18 -6.04 -2.65
N ALA A 136 -10.20 -6.74 -2.15
CA ALA A 136 -11.25 -6.15 -1.32
C ALA A 136 -10.82 -5.93 0.15
N PRO A 137 -11.36 -4.90 0.83
CA PRO A 137 -12.21 -3.85 0.27
C PRO A 137 -11.45 -2.80 -0.56
N LYS A 138 -12.13 -2.26 -1.56
CA LYS A 138 -11.65 -1.14 -2.37
C LYS A 138 -12.26 0.16 -1.87
N ILE A 139 -11.58 1.27 -2.11
CA ILE A 139 -12.08 2.62 -1.79
C ILE A 139 -13.44 2.82 -2.45
N ASP A 140 -14.43 3.37 -1.75
CA ASP A 140 -15.74 3.61 -2.36
C ASP A 140 -15.64 4.71 -3.45
N SER A 141 -16.00 4.35 -4.69
CA SER A 141 -16.11 5.29 -5.82
C SER A 141 -17.56 5.52 -6.21
N TRP A 142 -17.98 6.78 -6.23
CA TRP A 142 -19.36 7.19 -6.59
C TRP A 142 -19.77 6.80 -8.03
N TYR A 143 -18.80 6.58 -8.91
CA TYR A 143 -19.02 6.21 -10.32
C TYR A 143 -18.73 4.73 -10.62
N GLY A 144 -18.47 3.91 -9.60
CA GLY A 144 -17.97 2.54 -9.76
C GLY A 144 -16.51 2.51 -10.23
N GLY A 145 -15.86 1.34 -10.14
CA GLY A 145 -14.54 1.12 -10.72
C GLY A 145 -13.34 1.63 -9.91
N ALA A 146 -13.44 1.71 -8.59
CA ALA A 146 -12.25 1.94 -7.76
C ALA A 146 -11.24 0.81 -8.01
N TRP A 147 -10.05 1.15 -8.52
CA TRP A 147 -8.99 0.18 -8.73
C TRP A 147 -8.25 -0.13 -7.42
N ALA A 148 -8.12 0.89 -6.56
CA ALA A 148 -7.31 0.86 -5.36
C ALA A 148 -8.02 0.17 -4.19
N SER A 149 -7.31 -0.77 -3.56
CA SER A 149 -7.67 -1.25 -2.22
C SER A 149 -7.60 -0.10 -1.22
N ASN A 150 -8.48 -0.10 -0.21
CA ASN A 150 -8.51 0.96 0.79
C ASN A 150 -7.28 0.93 1.72
N GLU A 151 -7.04 2.00 2.47
CA GLU A 151 -5.88 2.17 3.36
C GLU A 151 -5.66 0.98 4.30
N GLY A 152 -6.71 0.53 4.99
CA GLY A 152 -6.63 -0.61 5.90
C GLY A 152 -6.38 -1.95 5.18
N ALA A 153 -6.90 -2.14 3.97
CA ALA A 153 -6.64 -3.33 3.18
C ALA A 153 -5.19 -3.35 2.66
N SER A 154 -4.66 -2.20 2.27
CA SER A 154 -3.26 -2.03 1.88
C SER A 154 -2.31 -2.34 3.04
N ASP A 155 -2.62 -1.85 4.25
CA ASP A 155 -1.89 -2.19 5.48
C ASP A 155 -1.91 -3.70 5.79
N TYR A 156 -3.11 -4.28 5.69
CA TYR A 156 -3.29 -5.69 5.96
C TYR A 156 -2.56 -6.55 4.92
N PHE A 157 -2.61 -6.21 3.64
CA PHE A 157 -1.84 -6.89 2.59
C PHE A 157 -0.33 -6.80 2.80
N ALA A 158 0.16 -5.64 3.21
CA ALA A 158 1.58 -5.40 3.40
C ALA A 158 2.17 -6.44 4.35
N SER A 159 1.50 -6.69 5.47
CA SER A 159 1.88 -7.68 6.48
C SER A 159 1.47 -9.11 6.13
N LEU A 160 0.29 -9.31 5.52
CA LEU A 160 -0.25 -10.63 5.18
C LEU A 160 0.54 -11.36 4.09
N LYS A 161 1.03 -10.65 3.08
CA LYS A 161 1.62 -11.23 1.86
C LYS A 161 2.98 -10.62 1.53
N CYS A 162 3.03 -9.31 1.34
CA CYS A 162 4.19 -8.65 0.74
C CYS A 162 5.45 -8.79 1.58
N LEU A 163 5.39 -8.47 2.87
CA LEU A 163 6.55 -8.56 3.75
C LEU A 163 6.99 -10.00 4.00
N ARG A 164 6.06 -10.97 3.95
CA ARG A 164 6.43 -12.40 4.01
C ARG A 164 7.28 -12.80 2.80
N LEU A 165 6.92 -12.34 1.59
CA LEU A 165 7.74 -12.55 0.38
C LEU A 165 9.08 -11.81 0.49
N PHE A 166 9.05 -10.58 0.99
CA PHE A 166 10.24 -9.74 1.12
C PHE A 166 11.28 -10.34 2.08
N PHE A 167 10.85 -10.90 3.22
CA PHE A 167 11.72 -11.47 4.24
C PHE A 167 12.04 -12.96 4.04
N ALA A 168 11.38 -13.64 3.09
CA ALA A 168 11.55 -15.09 2.88
C ALA A 168 12.98 -15.52 2.52
N GLN A 169 13.78 -14.63 1.94
CA GLN A 169 15.15 -14.93 1.46
C GLN A 169 16.25 -14.42 2.39
N ASP A 170 15.89 -13.82 3.52
CA ASP A 170 16.87 -13.27 4.46
C ASP A 170 17.34 -14.31 5.48
N ASP A 171 18.50 -14.06 6.08
CA ASP A 171 18.86 -14.65 7.38
C ASP A 171 18.05 -13.96 8.49
N ASN A 172 16.80 -14.39 8.65
CA ASN A 172 15.87 -13.81 9.61
C ASN A 172 16.36 -13.95 11.05
N ALA A 173 17.13 -14.98 11.37
CA ALA A 173 17.67 -15.17 12.71
C ALA A 173 18.73 -14.11 13.03
N ALA A 174 19.67 -13.87 12.12
CA ALA A 174 20.69 -12.83 12.28
C ALA A 174 20.07 -11.42 12.36
N ILE A 175 19.07 -11.14 11.53
CA ILE A 175 18.39 -9.83 11.53
C ILE A 175 17.62 -9.62 12.83
N VAL A 176 16.77 -10.58 13.23
CA VAL A 176 15.97 -10.46 14.46
C VAL A 176 16.85 -10.31 15.70
N ALA A 177 18.03 -10.94 15.74
CA ALA A 177 18.98 -10.77 16.85
C ALA A 177 19.46 -9.31 17.03
N GLY A 178 19.40 -8.49 15.97
CA GLY A 178 19.71 -7.06 16.01
C GLY A 178 18.50 -6.15 16.23
N LEU A 179 17.28 -6.70 16.26
CA LEU A 179 16.03 -5.94 16.43
C LEU A 179 15.53 -6.02 17.88
N THR A 180 14.78 -5.01 18.31
CA THR A 180 14.05 -5.05 19.58
C THR A 180 12.61 -5.46 19.32
N ILE A 181 12.32 -6.75 19.47
CA ILE A 181 10.96 -7.27 19.25
C ILE A 181 10.13 -7.14 20.52
N ASP A 182 8.93 -6.56 20.40
CA ASP A 182 7.99 -6.49 21.51
C ASP A 182 7.61 -7.90 22.04
N PRO A 183 7.61 -8.13 23.37
CA PRO A 183 7.31 -9.45 23.93
C PRO A 183 5.93 -10.02 23.58
N VAL A 184 4.92 -9.17 23.41
CA VAL A 184 3.55 -9.58 23.05
C VAL A 184 3.54 -10.08 21.61
N ALA A 185 4.16 -9.31 20.71
CA ALA A 185 4.30 -9.71 19.31
C ALA A 185 5.10 -11.01 19.18
N LYS A 186 6.25 -11.11 19.87
CA LYS A 186 7.08 -12.33 19.89
C LYS A 186 6.29 -13.56 20.32
N THR A 187 5.60 -13.47 21.46
CA THR A 187 4.80 -14.58 22.01
C THR A 187 3.69 -15.01 21.05
N ALA A 188 2.98 -14.05 20.44
CA ALA A 188 1.93 -14.36 19.48
C ALA A 188 2.48 -15.03 18.22
N CYS A 189 3.61 -14.54 17.67
CA CYS A 189 4.25 -15.14 16.50
C CYS A 189 4.73 -16.58 16.78
N GLU A 190 5.33 -16.83 17.94
CA GLU A 190 5.78 -18.16 18.37
C GLU A 190 4.61 -19.13 18.57
N ALA A 191 3.47 -18.64 19.06
CA ALA A 191 2.26 -19.43 19.20
C ALA A 191 1.56 -19.72 17.85
N GLN A 192 1.66 -18.79 16.91
CA GLN A 192 0.91 -18.83 15.65
C GLN A 192 1.58 -19.71 14.58
N TYR A 193 2.91 -19.71 14.53
CA TYR A 193 3.67 -20.41 13.49
C TYR A 193 4.50 -21.55 14.07
N ARG A 194 4.54 -22.69 13.36
CA ARG A 194 5.34 -23.86 13.78
C ARG A 194 6.81 -23.73 13.38
N GLU A 195 7.06 -23.28 12.15
CA GLU A 195 8.40 -23.18 11.61
C GLU A 195 9.10 -21.94 12.16
N VAL A 196 10.31 -22.10 12.68
CA VAL A 196 11.07 -21.01 13.32
C VAL A 196 11.25 -19.83 12.38
N ASN A 197 11.51 -20.08 11.09
CA ASN A 197 11.67 -19.00 10.12
C ASN A 197 10.37 -18.19 9.93
N ASP A 198 9.20 -18.83 9.95
CA ASP A 198 7.92 -18.12 9.87
C ASP A 198 7.63 -17.31 11.15
N GLN A 199 8.00 -17.83 12.32
CA GLN A 199 7.94 -17.08 13.58
C GLN A 199 8.80 -15.82 13.50
N LEU A 200 10.03 -15.92 13.00
CA LEU A 200 10.95 -14.79 12.86
C LEU A 200 10.46 -13.78 11.82
N ILE A 201 9.89 -14.23 10.70
CA ILE A 201 9.26 -13.35 9.71
C ILE A 201 8.09 -12.59 10.35
N CYS A 202 7.22 -13.26 11.10
CA CYS A 202 6.12 -12.61 11.83
C CYS A 202 6.64 -11.55 12.83
N GLN A 203 7.74 -11.83 13.54
CA GLN A 203 8.38 -10.88 14.44
C GLN A 203 8.91 -9.64 13.69
N ARG A 204 9.57 -9.84 12.55
CA ARG A 204 10.05 -8.72 11.70
C ARG A 204 8.91 -7.87 11.14
N ILE A 205 7.81 -8.50 10.73
CA ILE A 205 6.61 -7.78 10.27
C ILE A 205 6.00 -6.97 11.40
N SER A 206 5.97 -7.52 12.62
CA SER A 206 5.47 -6.82 13.80
C SER A 206 6.35 -5.60 14.11
N GLU A 207 7.67 -5.74 14.08
CA GLU A 207 8.61 -4.63 14.24
C GLU A 207 8.43 -3.56 13.14
N ALA A 208 8.25 -3.97 11.88
CA ALA A 208 7.92 -3.07 10.79
C ALA A 208 6.65 -2.25 11.10
N GLY A 209 5.61 -2.92 11.60
CA GLY A 209 4.36 -2.30 12.04
C GLY A 209 4.57 -1.29 13.17
N GLN A 210 5.41 -1.60 14.15
CA GLN A 210 5.73 -0.69 15.26
C GLN A 210 6.49 0.56 14.78
N GLN A 211 7.50 0.40 13.90
CA GLN A 211 8.24 1.52 13.31
C GLN A 211 7.32 2.51 12.58
N VAL A 212 6.40 1.96 11.78
CA VAL A 212 5.41 2.73 11.04
C VAL A 212 4.38 3.36 11.97
N ALA A 213 3.86 2.64 12.96
CA ALA A 213 2.94 3.21 13.94
C ALA A 213 3.61 4.37 14.73
N ASN A 214 4.90 4.26 15.04
CA ASN A 214 5.66 5.34 15.66
C ASN A 214 5.85 6.56 14.72
N LEU A 215 5.96 6.35 13.41
CA LEU A 215 5.93 7.45 12.43
C LEU A 215 4.58 8.18 12.46
N PHE A 216 3.46 7.44 12.43
CA PHE A 216 2.12 8.05 12.51
C PHE A 216 1.90 8.81 13.81
N MET A 217 2.39 8.27 14.93
CA MET A 217 2.37 8.93 16.22
C MET A 217 3.11 10.27 16.19
N ASP A 218 4.33 10.31 15.62
CA ASP A 218 5.15 11.53 15.54
C ASP A 218 4.47 12.60 14.66
N LEU A 219 4.00 12.20 13.46
CA LEU A 219 3.31 13.09 12.53
C LEU A 219 1.99 13.65 13.09
N SER A 220 1.21 12.79 13.74
CA SER A 220 -0.09 13.17 14.32
C SER A 220 0.04 13.86 15.68
N LYS A 221 1.24 13.88 16.27
CA LYS A 221 1.52 14.36 17.63
C LYS A 221 0.68 13.65 18.68
N ASP A 222 0.45 12.36 18.48
CA ASP A 222 -0.28 11.52 19.41
C ASP A 222 0.50 11.40 20.72
N LYS A 223 -0.21 11.48 21.86
CA LYS A 223 0.42 11.41 23.20
C LYS A 223 0.55 9.98 23.72
N VAL A 224 -0.17 9.04 23.12
CA VAL A 224 -0.24 7.65 23.54
C VAL A 224 0.53 6.83 22.52
N ALA A 225 1.58 6.14 22.96
CA ALA A 225 2.33 5.25 22.10
C ALA A 225 1.45 4.04 21.71
N PRO A 226 1.46 3.64 20.43
CA PRO A 226 0.75 2.44 20.01
C PRO A 226 1.46 1.20 20.56
N LYS A 227 0.68 0.22 21.05
CA LYS A 227 1.22 -1.01 21.66
C LYS A 227 0.41 -2.23 21.25
N PHE A 228 1.06 -3.39 21.22
CA PHE A 228 0.43 -4.66 20.90
C PHE A 228 -0.54 -5.18 21.97
N ASP A 229 -0.38 -4.76 23.23
CA ASP A 229 -1.27 -5.14 24.35
C ASP A 229 -2.48 -4.22 24.54
N THR A 230 -2.60 -3.15 23.74
CA THR A 230 -3.71 -2.17 23.82
C THR A 230 -4.43 -2.01 22.48
N PRO A 231 -5.04 -3.07 21.91
CA PRO A 231 -5.72 -2.97 20.63
C PRO A 231 -6.91 -2.01 20.68
N ASP A 232 -7.15 -1.31 19.57
CA ASP A 232 -8.29 -0.42 19.39
C ASP A 232 -9.59 -1.22 19.36
N LYS A 233 -10.48 -0.94 20.32
CA LYS A 233 -11.78 -1.62 20.50
C LYS A 233 -12.91 -1.00 19.70
N THR A 234 -12.63 0.03 18.90
CA THR A 234 -13.63 0.67 18.04
C THR A 234 -14.20 -0.35 17.06
N VAL A 235 -15.51 -0.28 16.84
CA VAL A 235 -16.22 -1.07 15.83
C VAL A 235 -16.92 -0.11 14.89
N VAL A 236 -16.47 -0.05 13.65
CA VAL A 236 -17.06 0.82 12.63
C VAL A 236 -18.38 0.24 12.10
N ARG A 237 -19.25 1.13 11.61
CA ARG A 237 -20.54 0.76 10.98
C ARG A 237 -20.48 0.65 9.46
N ARG A 238 -19.39 1.11 8.86
CA ARG A 238 -19.00 1.04 7.45
C ARG A 238 -17.48 1.05 7.42
N THR A 239 -16.88 0.42 6.41
CA THR A 239 -15.43 0.47 6.20
C THR A 239 -14.96 1.92 6.12
N ASP A 240 -13.91 2.23 6.85
CA ASP A 240 -13.23 3.52 6.78
C ASP A 240 -12.26 3.51 5.60
N ASP A 241 -12.51 4.38 4.61
CA ASP A 241 -11.64 4.53 3.44
C ASP A 241 -10.53 5.56 3.66
N SER A 242 -10.53 6.26 4.79
CA SER A 242 -9.48 7.19 5.17
C SER A 242 -8.33 6.49 5.91
N HIS A 243 -7.26 7.22 6.22
CA HIS A 243 -6.14 6.71 7.01
C HIS A 243 -6.62 6.28 8.41
N PRO A 244 -6.50 4.98 8.77
CA PRO A 244 -6.87 4.54 10.11
C PRO A 244 -5.99 5.20 11.18
N LYS A 245 -6.52 5.30 12.40
CA LYS A 245 -5.77 5.83 13.54
C LYS A 245 -4.50 5.01 13.81
N THR A 246 -3.50 5.66 14.40
CA THR A 246 -2.19 5.07 14.73
C THR A 246 -2.26 3.67 15.36
N GLN A 247 -3.03 3.48 16.43
CA GLN A 247 -3.19 2.16 17.07
C GLN A 247 -3.87 1.15 16.15
N CYS A 248 -4.93 1.56 15.44
CA CYS A 248 -5.66 0.71 14.52
C CYS A 248 -4.79 0.22 13.34
N ARG A 249 -3.83 1.05 12.87
CA ARG A 249 -2.82 0.61 11.88
C ARG A 249 -1.89 -0.44 12.46
N LEU A 250 -1.35 -0.24 13.68
CA LEU A 250 -0.54 -1.25 14.36
C LEU A 250 -1.28 -2.57 14.50
N ASP A 251 -2.54 -2.52 14.95
CA ASP A 251 -3.40 -3.70 15.07
C ASP A 251 -3.57 -4.40 13.72
N THR A 252 -3.69 -3.63 12.63
CA THR A 252 -3.88 -4.16 11.27
C THR A 252 -2.62 -4.88 10.78
N TYR A 253 -1.45 -4.29 10.95
CA TYR A 253 -0.18 -4.93 10.61
C TYR A 253 0.04 -6.21 11.42
N PHE A 254 -0.26 -6.15 12.72
CA PHE A 254 -0.08 -7.30 13.61
C PHE A 254 -1.03 -8.44 13.27
N GLN A 255 -2.31 -8.14 13.00
CA GLN A 255 -3.25 -9.16 12.54
C GLN A 255 -2.85 -9.73 11.17
N GLY A 256 -2.42 -8.91 10.21
CA GLY A 256 -1.93 -9.46 8.94
C GLY A 256 -0.72 -10.39 9.11
N ALA A 257 0.20 -10.05 10.02
CA ALA A 257 1.36 -10.87 10.36
C ALA A 257 1.01 -12.21 11.01
N LEU A 258 -0.13 -12.31 11.71
CA LEU A 258 -0.59 -13.53 12.37
C LEU A 258 -1.46 -14.43 11.49
N CYS A 259 -1.83 -13.99 10.29
CA CYS A 259 -2.69 -14.78 9.43
C CYS A 259 -1.90 -15.90 8.71
N PRO A 260 -2.21 -17.19 8.95
CA PRO A 260 -1.36 -18.30 8.48
C PRO A 260 -1.71 -18.77 7.07
N VAL A 261 -2.60 -18.08 6.34
CA VAL A 261 -2.95 -18.41 4.96
C VAL A 261 -1.71 -18.52 4.07
N ALA A 262 -1.76 -19.39 3.07
CA ALA A 262 -0.62 -19.61 2.21
C ALA A 262 -0.31 -18.34 1.39
N ILE A 263 0.98 -18.10 1.14
CA ILE A 263 1.41 -16.88 0.43
C ILE A 263 0.88 -16.82 -1.00
N ASN A 264 0.69 -17.99 -1.63
CA ASN A 264 0.20 -18.15 -3.00
C ASN A 264 -1.34 -18.13 -3.10
N ASP A 265 -2.06 -18.15 -1.98
CA ASP A 265 -3.52 -17.99 -2.00
C ASP A 265 -3.84 -16.54 -2.39
N ARG A 266 -4.33 -16.36 -3.62
CA ARG A 266 -4.65 -15.04 -4.16
C ARG A 266 -5.80 -14.40 -3.40
N LEU A 267 -5.68 -13.10 -3.18
CA LEU A 267 -6.77 -12.25 -2.71
C LEU A 267 -7.76 -12.00 -3.85
N SER A 268 -9.01 -11.73 -3.49
CA SER A 268 -10.06 -11.38 -4.45
C SER A 268 -10.39 -9.90 -4.41
N ASP A 269 -10.68 -9.34 -5.58
CA ASP A 269 -11.17 -7.98 -5.74
C ASP A 269 -12.59 -7.76 -5.20
N THR A 270 -13.34 -8.83 -4.95
CA THR A 270 -14.76 -8.77 -4.55
C THR A 270 -15.08 -9.55 -3.30
N ASP A 271 -14.30 -10.59 -2.96
CA ASP A 271 -14.49 -11.39 -1.74
C ASP A 271 -13.30 -11.22 -0.80
N TYR A 272 -13.49 -10.41 0.24
CA TYR A 272 -12.45 -10.17 1.23
C TYR A 272 -12.00 -11.45 1.95
N LYS A 273 -12.77 -12.55 1.93
CA LYS A 273 -12.47 -13.81 2.62
C LYS A 273 -11.44 -14.66 1.89
N GLN A 274 -11.33 -14.52 0.57
CA GLN A 274 -10.42 -15.32 -0.23
C GLN A 274 -8.96 -14.93 0.07
N GLY A 275 -8.11 -15.94 0.31
CA GLY A 275 -6.67 -15.75 0.51
C GLY A 275 -6.28 -14.95 1.76
N SER A 276 -7.20 -14.74 2.70
CA SER A 276 -6.97 -14.01 3.95
C SER A 276 -7.76 -14.59 5.12
N CYS A 277 -7.49 -14.14 6.33
CA CYS A 277 -8.19 -14.57 7.54
C CYS A 277 -9.48 -13.78 7.78
N TYR A 278 -10.52 -14.46 8.27
CA TYR A 278 -11.80 -13.83 8.59
C TYR A 278 -12.53 -14.53 9.73
N ALA A 279 -13.28 -13.75 10.52
CA ALA A 279 -14.16 -14.29 11.55
C ALA A 279 -15.46 -14.84 10.93
N PRO A 280 -16.04 -15.93 11.47
CA PRO A 280 -15.58 -16.69 12.64
C PRO A 280 -14.63 -17.85 12.31
N ARG A 281 -14.16 -17.99 11.06
CA ARG A 281 -13.27 -19.11 10.67
C ARG A 281 -11.96 -19.05 11.46
N ASP A 282 -11.39 -17.86 11.56
CA ASP A 282 -10.12 -17.61 12.23
C ASP A 282 -10.35 -16.75 13.48
N ALA A 283 -9.76 -17.16 14.60
CA ALA A 283 -9.83 -16.41 15.87
C ALA A 283 -8.83 -15.25 15.93
N VAL A 284 -7.76 -15.33 15.13
CA VAL A 284 -6.71 -14.31 15.02
C VAL A 284 -6.36 -14.10 13.56
N GLY A 285 -5.68 -12.99 13.32
CA GLY A 285 -5.19 -12.61 12.02
C GLY A 285 -6.22 -11.93 11.13
N THR A 286 -7.41 -11.61 11.66
CA THR A 286 -8.51 -10.98 10.91
C THR A 286 -8.32 -9.46 10.80
N ARG A 287 -8.85 -8.85 9.73
CA ARG A 287 -8.87 -7.38 9.58
C ARG A 287 -9.56 -6.71 10.80
N PRO A 288 -8.90 -5.77 11.50
CA PRO A 288 -9.48 -5.11 12.69
C PRO A 288 -10.76 -4.32 12.42
N LEU A 289 -11.72 -4.41 13.34
CA LEU A 289 -13.02 -3.71 13.26
C LEU A 289 -12.94 -2.19 13.50
N CYS A 290 -11.78 -1.69 13.90
CA CYS A 290 -11.54 -0.26 14.09
C CYS A 290 -11.48 0.52 12.75
N TRP A 291 -11.36 -0.19 11.62
CA TRP A 291 -11.51 0.37 10.26
C TRP A 291 -12.36 -0.51 9.33
N PHE A 292 -12.38 -1.83 9.54
CA PHE A 292 -13.03 -2.76 8.63
C PHE A 292 -14.47 -3.10 9.05
N TYR A 293 -15.41 -2.99 8.12
CA TYR A 293 -16.77 -3.49 8.31
C TYR A 293 -16.99 -4.76 7.47
N PRO A 294 -17.10 -5.96 8.08
CA PRO A 294 -17.23 -7.23 7.35
C PRO A 294 -18.59 -7.44 6.66
N GLY A 295 -19.54 -6.51 6.82
CA GLY A 295 -20.95 -6.73 6.49
C GLY A 295 -21.66 -7.56 7.55
N LYS A 296 -22.97 -7.79 7.36
CA LYS A 296 -23.71 -8.82 8.09
C LYS A 296 -23.63 -10.14 7.33
#